data_AF-A0A099NVP3-F1
#
_entry.id   AF-A0A099NVP3-F1
#
_cell.length_a   1.000
_cell.length_b   1.000
_cell.length_c   1.000
_cell.angle_alpha   90.00
_cell.angle_beta   90.00
_cell.angle_gamma   90.00
#
_symmetry.space_group_name_H-M   'P 1'
#
loop_
_entity.id
_entity.type
_entity.pdbx_description
1 polymer ?
#
loop_
_entity_poly.entity_id
_entity_poly.type
_entity_poly.pdbx_seq_one_letter_code
_entity_poly.pdbx_strand_id
1 'polypeptide(L)'
;MHPLKFTVAFLGALSLTTSSPISQLNNPEQERQIRDLLSTKPVYKDLPPLKAFPSDSERTIKAGEIPKYVIEYAPLVFLYSEERYMPYNIEKYVQNFKPTWRNGTTINIDGKDPEDPDYKMQKLHLRDLEKLPNSTPDEMVFLTSLQDFDKDPEFITGKHNIPNYYTGEIKDAPAVLIVTDKGNGWVDAYWFYFYSFNL
;
A
#
# COMPACT_ATOMS: atom_id res chain seq x y z
N MET A 1 -31.13 -13.43 32.34
CA MET A 1 -30.75 -14.64 33.10
C MET A 1 -29.81 -15.47 32.22
N HIS A 2 -28.52 -15.52 32.57
CA HIS A 2 -27.54 -16.38 31.89
C HIS A 2 -27.70 -17.83 32.34
N PRO A 3 -27.62 -18.82 31.44
CA PRO A 3 -27.37 -20.20 31.86
C PRO A 3 -25.86 -20.43 32.03
N LEU A 4 -25.48 -20.86 33.24
CA LEU A 4 -24.16 -21.41 33.57
C LEU A 4 -23.89 -22.67 32.73
N LYS A 5 -22.71 -22.75 32.12
CA LYS A 5 -22.17 -24.00 31.57
C LYS A 5 -21.38 -24.72 32.68
N PHE A 6 -21.81 -25.92 33.05
CA PHE A 6 -20.98 -26.86 33.81
C PHE A 6 -20.18 -27.71 32.83
N THR A 7 -18.86 -27.73 33.00
CA THR A 7 -17.95 -28.67 32.31
C THR A 7 -17.74 -29.88 33.22
N VAL A 8 -18.16 -31.06 32.76
CA VAL A 8 -17.76 -32.34 33.36
C VAL A 8 -16.60 -32.88 32.53
N ALA A 9 -15.43 -33.01 33.14
CA ALA A 9 -14.27 -33.64 32.51
C ALA A 9 -14.39 -35.16 32.67
N PHE A 10 -14.55 -35.88 31.57
CA PHE A 10 -14.33 -37.32 31.51
C PHE A 10 -12.87 -37.56 31.09
N LEU A 11 -12.10 -38.26 31.94
CA LEU A 11 -10.81 -38.83 31.57
C LEU A 11 -11.09 -39.94 30.53
N GLY A 12 -11.00 -39.59 29.25
CA GLY A 12 -11.06 -40.54 28.14
C GLY A 12 -9.76 -41.32 28.07
N ALA A 13 -9.86 -42.65 28.18
CA ALA A 13 -8.75 -43.58 28.03
C ALA A 13 -7.98 -43.33 26.73
N LEU A 14 -6.65 -43.33 26.84
CA LEU A 14 -5.72 -43.24 25.71
C LEU A 14 -5.89 -44.51 24.83
N SER A 15 -6.72 -44.43 23.79
CA SER A 15 -6.70 -45.42 22.72
C SER A 15 -5.45 -45.16 21.88
N LEU A 16 -4.39 -45.93 22.12
CA LEU A 16 -3.27 -46.04 21.21
C LEU A 16 -3.74 -46.76 19.96
N THR A 17 -4.32 -46.01 19.02
CA THR A 17 -4.50 -46.50 17.66
C THR A 17 -3.12 -46.51 17.01
N THR A 18 -2.50 -47.69 16.95
CA THR A 18 -1.31 -47.91 16.15
C THR A 18 -1.70 -47.73 14.68
N SER A 19 -1.53 -46.52 14.15
CA SER A 19 -1.64 -46.31 12.70
C SER A 19 -0.50 -47.08 12.04
N SER A 20 -0.83 -48.04 11.17
CA SER A 20 0.16 -48.80 10.42
C SER A 20 1.14 -47.86 9.70
N PRO A 21 2.44 -48.17 9.62
CA PRO A 21 3.40 -47.35 8.85
C PRO A 21 3.00 -47.20 7.37
N ILE A 22 2.19 -48.15 6.86
CA ILE A 22 1.61 -48.13 5.52
C ILE A 22 0.54 -47.03 5.36
N SER A 23 -0.23 -46.70 6.39
CA SER A 23 -1.21 -45.59 6.32
C SER A 23 -0.55 -44.21 6.29
N GLN A 24 0.74 -44.10 6.66
CA GLN A 24 1.51 -42.87 6.49
C GLN A 24 2.09 -42.73 5.08
N LEU A 25 2.30 -43.82 4.35
CA LEU A 25 2.73 -43.78 2.94
C LEU A 25 1.61 -43.29 2.00
N ASN A 26 0.35 -43.41 2.40
CA ASN A 26 -0.83 -43.02 1.61
C ASN A 26 -1.47 -41.71 2.09
N ASN A 27 -0.75 -40.84 2.81
CA ASN A 27 -1.30 -39.54 3.17
C ASN A 27 -1.21 -38.59 1.96
N PRO A 28 -2.35 -38.22 1.33
CA PRO A 28 -2.35 -37.36 0.15
C PRO A 28 -1.81 -35.95 0.43
N GLU A 29 -1.72 -35.52 1.68
CA GLU A 29 -1.06 -34.26 2.06
C GLU A 29 0.46 -34.39 2.02
N GLN A 30 1.01 -35.49 2.55
CA GLN A 30 2.45 -35.74 2.52
C GLN A 30 2.95 -35.96 1.09
N GLU A 31 2.17 -36.67 0.26
CA GLU A 31 2.51 -36.84 -1.15
C GLU A 31 2.49 -35.51 -1.92
N ARG A 32 1.53 -34.61 -1.60
CA ARG A 32 1.51 -33.25 -2.16
C ARG A 32 2.71 -32.42 -1.73
N GLN A 33 3.05 -32.42 -0.44
CA GLN A 33 4.24 -31.73 0.07
C GLN A 33 5.53 -32.23 -0.58
N ILE A 34 5.67 -33.56 -0.75
CA ILE A 34 6.83 -34.14 -1.43
C ILE A 34 6.87 -33.72 -2.90
N ARG A 35 5.73 -33.74 -3.61
CA ARG A 35 5.67 -33.27 -5.01
C ARG A 35 6.00 -31.78 -5.14
N ASP A 36 5.50 -30.94 -4.24
CA ASP A 36 5.82 -29.51 -4.22
C ASP A 36 7.32 -29.27 -4.00
N LEU A 37 7.94 -30.00 -3.06
CA LEU A 37 9.39 -29.98 -2.81
C LEU A 37 10.22 -30.52 -3.98
N LEU A 38 9.73 -31.53 -4.71
CA LEU A 38 10.42 -32.08 -5.88
C LEU A 38 10.25 -31.20 -7.13
N SER A 39 9.15 -30.44 -7.22
CA SER A 39 8.87 -29.53 -8.33
C SER A 39 9.70 -28.23 -8.27
N THR A 40 10.14 -27.85 -7.06
CA THR A 40 10.90 -26.62 -6.85
C THR A 40 12.35 -26.82 -7.30
N LYS A 41 12.78 -26.07 -8.32
CA LYS A 41 14.18 -26.10 -8.79
C LYS A 41 15.10 -25.61 -7.66
N PRO A 42 16.34 -26.15 -7.53
CA PRO A 42 17.27 -25.77 -6.46
C PRO A 42 17.64 -24.28 -6.46
N VAL A 43 17.53 -23.59 -7.60
CA VAL A 43 17.68 -22.12 -7.72
C VAL A 43 16.62 -21.36 -6.91
N TYR A 44 15.47 -21.98 -6.64
CA TYR A 44 14.33 -21.39 -5.93
C TYR A 44 14.17 -21.95 -4.50
N LYS A 45 15.22 -22.56 -3.94
CA LYS A 45 15.16 -23.19 -2.60
C LYS A 45 14.81 -22.20 -1.49
N ASP A 46 15.19 -20.94 -1.65
CA ASP A 46 14.91 -19.87 -0.68
C ASP A 46 13.56 -19.16 -0.95
N LEU A 47 12.87 -19.51 -2.04
CA LEU A 47 11.53 -19.02 -2.33
C LEU A 47 10.48 -19.91 -1.65
N PRO A 48 9.31 -19.36 -1.29
CA PRO A 48 8.21 -20.17 -0.82
C PRO A 48 7.87 -21.28 -1.84
N PRO A 49 7.62 -22.51 -1.38
CA PRO A 49 7.41 -23.64 -2.27
C PRO A 49 6.17 -23.44 -3.13
N LEU A 50 6.30 -23.71 -4.44
CA LEU A 50 5.18 -23.67 -5.37
C LEU A 50 4.24 -24.83 -5.05
N LYS A 51 3.11 -24.53 -4.41
CA LYS A 51 2.04 -25.50 -4.19
C LYS A 51 1.32 -25.79 -5.50
N ALA A 52 1.26 -27.05 -5.92
CA ALA A 52 0.56 -27.42 -7.16
C ALA A 52 -0.96 -27.15 -7.08
N PHE A 53 -1.54 -27.25 -5.88
CA PHE A 53 -2.99 -27.06 -5.64
C PHE A 53 -3.24 -26.28 -4.33
N PRO A 54 -3.02 -24.96 -4.32
CA PRO A 54 -3.29 -24.13 -3.14
C PRO A 54 -4.80 -24.02 -2.90
N SER A 55 -5.22 -23.93 -1.63
CA SER A 55 -6.61 -23.67 -1.26
C SER A 55 -7.02 -22.23 -1.58
N ASP A 56 -8.32 -21.94 -1.59
CA ASP A 56 -8.82 -20.60 -1.92
C ASP A 56 -8.28 -19.51 -0.99
N SER A 57 -8.08 -19.83 0.29
CA SER A 57 -7.45 -18.93 1.27
C SER A 57 -5.95 -18.75 1.07
N GLU A 58 -5.29 -19.69 0.39
CA GLU A 58 -3.86 -19.61 0.05
C GLU A 58 -3.63 -18.93 -1.30
N ARG A 59 -4.70 -18.77 -2.09
CA ARG A 59 -4.72 -18.07 -3.38
C ARG A 59 -5.06 -16.59 -3.27
N THR A 60 -5.36 -16.13 -2.06
CA THR A 60 -5.81 -14.77 -1.79
C THR A 60 -4.95 -14.09 -0.74
N ILE A 61 -4.77 -12.78 -0.85
CA ILE A 61 -4.13 -11.95 0.16
C ILE A 61 -5.20 -11.40 1.11
N LYS A 62 -4.83 -11.19 2.37
CA LYS A 62 -5.72 -10.47 3.30
C LYS A 62 -5.74 -9.00 2.93
N ALA A 63 -6.90 -8.36 3.10
CA ALA A 63 -7.03 -6.93 2.87
C ALA A 63 -6.02 -6.15 3.75
N GLY A 64 -5.18 -5.33 3.10
CA GLY A 64 -4.12 -4.56 3.76
C GLY A 64 -2.79 -5.29 3.94
N GLU A 65 -2.69 -6.57 3.58
CA GLU A 65 -1.43 -7.31 3.59
C GLU A 65 -0.68 -7.12 2.27
N ILE A 66 0.63 -6.85 2.36
CA ILE A 66 1.52 -6.75 1.21
C ILE A 66 2.42 -7.99 1.22
N PRO A 67 2.40 -8.83 0.16
CA PRO A 67 3.27 -9.99 0.10
C PRO A 67 4.76 -9.62 0.17
N LYS A 68 5.56 -10.34 0.96
CA LYS A 68 6.98 -10.05 1.20
C LYS A 68 7.78 -9.94 -0.11
N TYR A 69 7.51 -10.81 -1.08
CA TYR A 69 8.20 -10.82 -2.36
C TYR A 69 7.96 -9.54 -3.17
N VAL A 70 6.84 -8.85 -2.98
CA VAL A 70 6.57 -7.56 -3.65
C VAL A 70 7.59 -6.54 -3.19
N ILE A 71 7.83 -6.43 -1.89
CA ILE A 71 8.80 -5.49 -1.32
C ILE A 71 10.24 -5.92 -1.62
N GLU A 72 10.53 -7.22 -1.51
CA GLU A 72 11.88 -7.76 -1.69
C GLU A 72 12.38 -7.66 -3.13
N TYR A 73 11.48 -7.80 -4.10
CA TYR A 73 11.78 -7.67 -5.53
C TYR A 73 11.22 -6.38 -6.13
N ALA A 74 11.10 -5.32 -5.33
CA ALA A 74 10.70 -4.01 -5.83
C ALA A 74 11.65 -3.55 -6.95
N PRO A 75 11.12 -2.97 -8.04
CA PRO A 75 11.93 -2.58 -9.18
C PRO A 75 12.87 -1.42 -8.82
N LEU A 76 14.12 -1.49 -9.28
CA LEU A 76 15.05 -0.37 -9.21
C LEU A 76 14.78 0.59 -10.37
N VAL A 77 14.62 1.87 -10.05
CA VAL A 77 14.43 2.94 -11.05
C VAL A 77 15.68 3.80 -11.10
N PHE A 78 16.19 4.00 -12.31
CA PHE A 78 17.32 4.90 -12.54
C PHE A 78 16.78 6.29 -12.89
N LEU A 79 17.09 7.28 -12.06
CA LEU A 79 16.80 8.68 -12.35
C LEU A 79 17.97 9.29 -13.12
N TYR A 80 17.66 10.12 -14.11
CA TYR A 80 18.68 10.84 -14.86
C TYR A 80 19.38 11.86 -13.95
N SER A 81 20.70 11.91 -13.98
CA SER A 81 21.49 12.75 -13.05
C SER A 81 21.28 14.24 -13.25
N GLU A 82 20.89 14.67 -14.46
CA GLU A 82 20.59 16.06 -14.79
C GLU A 82 19.08 16.32 -14.84
N GLU A 83 18.28 15.41 -14.28
CA GLU A 83 16.84 15.59 -14.13
C GLU A 83 16.55 16.87 -13.32
N ARG A 84 15.65 17.70 -13.84
CA ARG A 84 15.26 18.96 -13.20
C ARG A 84 14.10 18.74 -12.21
N TYR A 85 13.22 17.79 -12.52
CA TYR A 85 12.02 17.52 -11.75
C TYR A 85 12.15 16.16 -11.10
N MET A 86 12.24 16.12 -9.77
CA MET A 86 12.36 14.89 -9.00
C MET A 86 10.99 14.44 -8.48
N PRO A 87 10.84 13.15 -8.10
CA PRO A 87 9.65 12.68 -7.41
C PRO A 87 9.32 13.55 -6.18
N TYR A 88 8.05 13.66 -5.85
CA TYR A 88 7.55 14.50 -4.76
C TYR A 88 6.54 13.76 -3.88
N ASN A 89 6.45 14.16 -2.61
CA ASN A 89 5.45 13.63 -1.70
C ASN A 89 4.12 14.36 -1.86
N ILE A 90 3.07 13.61 -2.21
CA ILE A 90 1.72 14.12 -2.45
C ILE A 90 1.19 14.89 -1.24
N GLU A 91 1.44 14.43 -0.01
CA GLU A 91 0.97 15.11 1.20
C GLU A 91 1.62 16.50 1.36
N LYS A 92 2.92 16.61 1.08
CA LYS A 92 3.62 17.90 1.07
C LYS A 92 3.22 18.77 -0.13
N TYR A 93 2.87 18.15 -1.26
CA TYR A 93 2.47 18.87 -2.47
C TYR A 93 1.15 19.61 -2.25
N VAL A 94 0.14 18.91 -1.72
CA VAL A 94 -1.21 19.41 -1.51
C VAL A 94 -1.23 20.62 -0.56
N GLN A 95 -0.28 20.72 0.38
CA GLN A 95 -0.14 21.87 1.28
C GLN A 95 0.13 23.20 0.58
N ASN A 96 0.54 23.19 -0.70
CA ASN A 96 0.77 24.40 -1.50
C ASN A 96 -0.50 24.93 -2.18
N PHE A 97 -1.65 24.31 -1.95
CA PHE A 97 -2.91 24.65 -2.58
C PHE A 97 -4.00 24.92 -1.55
N LYS A 98 -4.97 25.74 -1.95
CA LYS A 98 -6.22 25.96 -1.23
C LYS A 98 -7.43 25.70 -2.11
N PRO A 99 -8.51 25.14 -1.57
CA PRO A 99 -9.74 24.93 -2.31
C PRO A 99 -10.48 26.27 -2.49
N THR A 100 -10.89 26.56 -3.72
CA THR A 100 -11.60 27.78 -4.07
C THR A 100 -12.73 27.49 -5.05
N TRP A 101 -13.78 28.30 -4.99
CA TRP A 101 -14.81 28.35 -6.03
C TRP A 101 -14.31 29.07 -7.28
N ARG A 102 -15.09 29.00 -8.38
CA ARG A 102 -14.78 29.68 -9.65
C ARG A 102 -14.55 31.18 -9.50
N ASN A 103 -15.25 31.83 -8.58
CA ASN A 103 -15.13 33.27 -8.31
C ASN A 103 -13.91 33.63 -7.44
N GLY A 104 -13.09 32.64 -7.05
CA GLY A 104 -11.90 32.83 -6.22
C GLY A 104 -12.17 32.88 -4.71
N THR A 105 -13.41 32.72 -4.25
CA THR A 105 -13.69 32.64 -2.81
C THR A 105 -13.18 31.30 -2.26
N THR A 106 -12.54 31.34 -1.10
CA THR A 106 -11.97 30.14 -0.46
C THR A 106 -13.09 29.30 0.15
N ILE A 107 -12.98 27.98 -0.02
CA ILE A 107 -13.93 27.01 0.53
C ILE A 107 -13.53 26.72 1.97
N ASN A 108 -14.49 26.85 2.89
CA ASN A 108 -14.32 26.43 4.28
C ASN A 108 -14.51 24.92 4.37
N ILE A 109 -13.54 24.25 4.97
CA ILE A 109 -13.52 22.79 5.12
C ILE A 109 -14.15 22.44 6.47
N ASP A 110 -15.16 21.57 6.45
CA ASP A 110 -15.91 21.22 7.64
C ASP A 110 -15.03 20.56 8.72
N GLY A 111 -15.22 21.02 9.96
CA GLY A 111 -14.52 20.49 11.13
C GLY A 111 -13.07 20.94 11.30
N LYS A 112 -12.60 21.96 10.57
CA LYS A 112 -11.41 22.72 10.94
C LYS A 112 -11.80 23.93 11.79
N ASP A 113 -11.11 24.11 12.92
CA ASP A 113 -11.24 25.30 13.73
C ASP A 113 -10.58 26.48 13.00
N PRO A 114 -11.28 27.61 12.78
CA PRO A 114 -10.68 28.81 12.22
C PRO A 114 -9.45 29.32 12.97
N GLU A 115 -9.32 28.98 14.26
CA GLU A 115 -8.20 29.37 15.10
C GLU A 115 -6.96 28.46 14.98
N ASP A 116 -7.11 27.29 14.32
CA ASP A 116 -6.03 26.34 14.10
C ASP A 116 -4.87 26.99 13.29
N PRO A 117 -3.61 26.90 13.76
CA PRO A 117 -2.44 27.41 13.04
C PRO A 117 -2.35 26.91 11.59
N ASP A 118 -2.70 25.66 11.32
CA ASP A 118 -2.62 25.08 9.98
C ASP A 118 -3.72 25.63 9.06
N TYR A 119 -4.91 25.91 9.61
CA TYR A 119 -5.99 26.59 8.90
C TYR A 119 -5.61 28.06 8.61
N LYS A 120 -5.02 28.76 9.58
CA LYS A 120 -4.50 30.13 9.42
C LYS A 120 -3.42 30.22 8.35
N MET A 121 -2.58 29.19 8.24
CA MET A 121 -1.56 29.08 7.19
C MET A 121 -2.12 28.58 5.84
N GLN A 122 -3.43 28.32 5.74
CA GLN A 122 -4.10 27.79 4.54
C GLN A 122 -3.51 26.46 4.04
N LYS A 123 -2.91 25.67 4.94
CA LYS A 123 -2.32 24.38 4.57
C LYS A 123 -3.39 23.31 4.45
N LEU A 124 -3.43 22.70 3.27
CA LEU A 124 -4.35 21.62 2.94
C LEU A 124 -3.69 20.25 3.18
N HIS A 125 -4.38 19.33 3.86
CA HIS A 125 -3.96 17.94 4.03
C HIS A 125 -4.79 17.00 3.14
N LEU A 126 -4.26 15.81 2.87
CA LEU A 126 -4.95 14.80 2.05
C LEU A 126 -6.33 14.41 2.61
N ARG A 127 -6.46 14.33 3.94
CA ARG A 127 -7.74 14.01 4.61
C ARG A 127 -8.80 15.12 4.45
N ASP A 128 -8.35 16.35 4.19
CA ASP A 128 -9.27 17.47 3.99
C ASP A 128 -9.95 17.39 2.63
N LEU A 129 -9.33 16.72 1.65
CA LEU A 129 -9.88 16.57 0.30
C LEU A 129 -11.18 15.77 0.29
N GLU A 130 -11.34 14.80 1.19
CA GLU A 130 -12.58 14.01 1.35
C GLU A 130 -13.76 14.87 1.81
N LYS A 131 -13.47 15.95 2.54
CA LYS A 131 -14.47 16.85 3.11
C LYS A 131 -14.86 17.99 2.16
N LEU A 132 -14.25 18.06 0.99
CA LEU A 132 -14.59 19.08 0.01
C LEU A 132 -15.96 18.77 -0.61
N PRO A 133 -16.74 19.81 -0.96
CA PRO A 133 -18.00 19.62 -1.64
C PRO A 133 -17.78 18.96 -3.01
N ASN A 134 -18.72 18.12 -3.43
CA ASN A 134 -18.67 17.50 -4.75
C ASN A 134 -18.81 18.57 -5.84
N SER A 135 -17.89 18.57 -6.81
CA SER A 135 -17.96 19.47 -7.95
C SER A 135 -19.20 19.17 -8.80
N THR A 136 -20.04 20.18 -9.01
CA THR A 136 -21.16 20.15 -9.96
C THR A 136 -20.82 21.02 -11.18
N PRO A 137 -21.57 20.93 -12.29
CA PRO A 137 -21.35 21.81 -13.44
C PRO A 137 -21.41 23.31 -13.10
N ASP A 138 -22.27 23.68 -12.15
CA ASP A 138 -22.47 25.07 -11.72
C ASP A 138 -21.49 25.48 -10.61
N GLU A 139 -21.18 24.57 -9.68
CA GLU A 139 -20.29 24.80 -8.55
C GLU A 139 -19.09 23.84 -8.60
N MET A 140 -18.04 24.26 -9.30
CA MET A 140 -16.79 23.52 -9.41
C MET A 140 -15.81 23.93 -8.32
N VAL A 141 -15.21 22.94 -7.67
CA VAL A 141 -14.09 23.12 -6.73
C VAL A 141 -12.78 23.13 -7.50
N PHE A 142 -11.97 24.14 -7.27
CA PHE A 142 -10.62 24.27 -7.82
C PHE A 142 -9.59 24.25 -6.70
N LEU A 143 -8.42 23.67 -6.97
CA LEU A 143 -7.24 23.82 -6.11
C LEU A 143 -6.39 24.96 -6.65
N THR A 144 -6.42 26.09 -5.95
CA THR A 144 -5.65 27.28 -6.30
C THR A 144 -4.34 27.28 -5.55
N SER A 145 -3.22 27.51 -6.25
CA SER A 145 -1.90 27.58 -5.62
C SER A 145 -1.78 28.78 -4.68
N LEU A 146 -1.08 28.57 -3.57
CA LEU A 146 -0.70 29.61 -2.62
C LEU A 146 0.51 30.43 -3.10
N GLN A 147 1.30 29.86 -4.01
CA GLN A 147 2.51 30.47 -4.56
C GLN A 147 2.34 30.80 -6.04
N ASP A 148 3.02 31.84 -6.47
CA ASP A 148 3.05 32.28 -7.86
C ASP A 148 3.96 31.36 -8.69
N PHE A 149 3.41 30.75 -9.74
CA PHE A 149 4.15 29.84 -10.62
C PHE A 149 5.18 30.57 -11.49
N ASP A 150 4.97 31.86 -11.78
CA ASP A 150 5.92 32.66 -12.58
C ASP A 150 7.25 32.90 -11.84
N LYS A 151 7.30 32.58 -10.53
CA LYS A 151 8.48 32.70 -9.67
C LYS A 151 9.19 31.37 -9.40
N ASP A 152 8.88 30.33 -10.17
CA ASP A 152 9.48 28.98 -10.05
C ASP A 152 9.49 28.46 -8.60
N PRO A 153 8.30 28.19 -8.01
CA PRO A 153 8.22 27.82 -6.61
C PRO A 153 8.96 26.51 -6.33
N GLU A 154 9.65 26.42 -5.21
CA GLU A 154 10.58 25.31 -4.94
C GLU A 154 9.92 23.91 -5.00
N PHE A 155 8.67 23.82 -4.53
CA PHE A 155 7.92 22.56 -4.44
C PHE A 155 7.61 21.92 -5.80
N ILE A 156 7.69 22.65 -6.92
CA ILE A 156 7.41 22.07 -8.25
C ILE A 156 8.57 21.23 -8.78
N THR A 157 9.81 21.50 -8.33
CA THR A 157 11.02 20.80 -8.80
C THR A 157 11.33 19.54 -8.00
N GLY A 158 10.95 19.50 -6.72
CA GLY A 158 11.33 18.40 -5.84
C GLY A 158 12.83 18.27 -5.60
N LYS A 159 13.62 19.34 -5.78
CA LYS A 159 15.10 19.33 -5.69
C LYS A 159 15.70 18.73 -4.40
N HIS A 160 14.91 18.58 -3.34
CA HIS A 160 15.32 17.96 -2.08
C HIS A 160 15.15 16.43 -2.06
N ASN A 161 14.43 15.87 -3.02
CA ASN A 161 14.10 14.44 -3.11
C ASN A 161 15.09 13.69 -4.00
N ILE A 162 16.35 14.11 -4.00
CA ILE A 162 17.43 13.42 -4.70
C ILE A 162 17.73 12.12 -3.92
N PRO A 163 17.83 10.97 -4.61
CA PRO A 163 18.17 9.71 -3.97
C PRO A 163 19.51 9.79 -3.24
N ASN A 164 19.59 9.15 -2.08
CA ASN A 164 20.86 8.99 -1.38
C ASN A 164 21.84 8.21 -2.27
N TYR A 165 23.05 8.75 -2.47
CA TYR A 165 24.05 8.16 -3.36
C TYR A 165 24.46 6.73 -2.97
N TYR A 166 24.48 6.41 -1.68
CA TYR A 166 24.93 5.11 -1.18
C TYR A 166 23.79 4.10 -1.05
N THR A 167 22.59 4.54 -0.66
CA THR A 167 21.46 3.64 -0.38
C THR A 167 20.40 3.62 -1.49
N GLY A 168 20.41 4.60 -2.41
CA GLY A 168 19.35 4.78 -3.41
C GLY A 168 18.01 5.26 -2.85
N GLU A 169 17.93 5.53 -1.55
CA GLU A 169 16.70 5.86 -0.86
C GLU A 169 16.26 7.31 -1.12
N ILE A 170 14.97 7.50 -1.41
CA ILE A 170 14.31 8.81 -1.45
C ILE A 170 13.45 8.96 -0.20
N LYS A 171 14.02 9.56 0.85
CA LYS A 171 13.39 9.65 2.17
C LYS A 171 12.06 10.43 2.17
N ASP A 172 12.01 11.52 1.42
CA ASP A 172 10.94 12.52 1.51
C ASP A 172 9.91 12.43 0.39
N ALA A 173 10.04 11.46 -0.53
CA ALA A 173 9.10 11.20 -1.63
C ALA A 173 9.02 9.68 -1.93
N PRO A 174 8.33 8.91 -1.07
CA PRO A 174 8.19 7.47 -1.25
C PRO A 174 7.31 7.14 -2.45
N ALA A 175 7.54 5.96 -3.04
CA ALA A 175 6.65 5.41 -4.06
C ALA A 175 5.30 4.98 -3.46
N VAL A 176 4.23 5.16 -4.23
CA VAL A 176 2.91 4.62 -3.92
C VAL A 176 2.82 3.20 -4.48
N LEU A 177 2.59 2.22 -3.61
CA LEU A 177 2.42 0.82 -3.98
C LEU A 177 0.93 0.47 -4.01
N ILE A 178 0.45 0.02 -5.17
CA ILE A 178 -0.88 -0.55 -5.34
C ILE A 178 -0.73 -2.05 -5.57
N VAL A 179 -1.35 -2.85 -4.72
CA VAL A 179 -1.36 -4.32 -4.79
C VAL A 179 -2.76 -4.79 -5.10
N THR A 180 -2.91 -5.54 -6.19
CA THR A 180 -4.19 -6.09 -6.64
C THR A 180 -4.12 -7.60 -6.67
N ASP A 181 -4.90 -8.24 -5.81
CA ASP A 181 -5.10 -9.68 -5.84
C ASP A 181 -6.23 -10.07 -6.80
N LYS A 182 -5.94 -11.01 -7.69
CA LYS A 182 -6.89 -11.53 -8.69
C LYS A 182 -7.72 -12.71 -8.18
N GLY A 183 -7.46 -13.20 -6.97
CA GLY A 183 -8.18 -14.30 -6.33
C GLY A 183 -7.87 -15.69 -6.88
N ASN A 184 -6.87 -15.81 -7.75
CA ASN A 184 -6.43 -17.06 -8.37
C ASN A 184 -4.95 -17.37 -8.06
N GLY A 185 -4.39 -16.75 -7.02
CA GLY A 185 -2.98 -16.86 -6.65
C GLY A 185 -2.06 -15.90 -7.41
N TRP A 186 -2.59 -15.03 -8.27
CA TRP A 186 -1.83 -13.99 -8.95
C TRP A 186 -2.07 -12.63 -8.29
N VAL A 187 -0.97 -11.92 -8.08
CA VAL A 187 -0.97 -10.57 -7.51
C VAL A 187 -0.24 -9.65 -8.48
N ASP A 188 -0.90 -8.57 -8.88
CA ASP A 188 -0.26 -7.48 -9.59
C ASP A 188 0.19 -6.43 -8.57
N ALA A 189 1.41 -5.93 -8.72
CA ALA A 189 1.95 -4.87 -7.90
C ALA A 189 2.44 -3.73 -8.80
N TYR A 190 2.01 -2.51 -8.49
CA TYR A 190 2.31 -1.31 -9.25
C TYR A 190 2.97 -0.28 -8.33
N TRP A 191 4.12 0.24 -8.76
CA TRP A 191 4.84 1.30 -8.07
C TRP A 191 4.69 2.59 -8.84
N PHE A 192 4.16 3.62 -8.19
CA PHE A 192 3.99 4.94 -8.77
C PHE A 192 4.85 5.95 -8.04
N TYR A 193 5.49 6.82 -8.82
CA TYR A 193 6.11 8.03 -8.31
C TYR A 193 5.22 9.21 -8.68
N PHE A 194 4.98 10.07 -7.72
CA PHE A 194 4.29 11.32 -7.98
C PHE A 194 5.32 12.37 -8.39
N TYR A 195 5.08 13.05 -9.49
CA TYR A 195 5.86 14.21 -9.92
C TYR A 195 4.96 15.43 -9.81
N SER A 196 5.45 16.46 -9.11
CA SER A 196 4.75 17.74 -8.94
C SER A 196 4.60 18.51 -10.25
N PHE A 197 5.45 18.20 -11.23
CA PHE A 197 5.46 18.83 -12.53
C PHE A 197 6.03 17.86 -13.57
N ASN A 198 5.48 17.88 -14.77
CA ASN A 198 5.94 17.10 -15.92
C ASN A 198 5.76 17.95 -17.19
N LEU A 199 6.75 17.97 -18.08
CA LEU A 199 6.81 18.79 -19.31
C LEU A 199 6.30 18.04 -20.54
#